data_AF-A0A7S1KT88-F1
#
_entry.id   AF-A0A7S1KT88-F1
#
_cell.length_a   1.000
_cell.length_b   1.000
_cell.length_c   1.000
_cell.angle_alpha   90.00
_cell.angle_beta   90.00
_cell.angle_gamma   90.00
#
_symmetry.space_group_name_H-M   'P 1'
#
loop_
_entity.id
_entity.type
_entity.pdbx_description
1 polymer ?
#
loop_
_entity_poly.entity_id
_entity_poly.type
_entity_poly.pdbx_seq_one_letter_code
_entity_poly.pdbx_strand_id
1 'polypeptide(L)'
;EKSSHSSFLILFHLIKECRRQVSNIEQSFLFLMGANMSLYFIQILGGIFVFPPMVNGLQALWMMLVIIPLFSVALMSNAAHPQIMNLITLKHASKRTLKEVIAILMEILVRFVVPIPLCIVINVWTVLAMPGIKSQNVGILQLWFGQTPQSVYNSPEYELAMLYGQNFMLFYLIVHFCFISVGFLSDLHSLVTVKLWSNLKLLSVMPLTLMLQVLFTVAQIAIQRGSMRGADIWPALPFYFYIIFVLFPALNLIFPEIVKRKKRKRFVVAQMKEKLLFQTRLGMWSPK
;
A
#
# COMPACT_ATOMS: atom_id res chain seq x y z
N GLU A 1 50.66 0.68 -8.23
CA GLU A 1 49.61 -0.35 -8.37
C GLU A 1 48.56 -0.41 -7.25
N LYS A 2 48.91 -0.39 -5.95
CA LYS A 2 47.91 -0.50 -4.85
C LYS A 2 46.76 0.54 -4.90
N SER A 3 47.03 1.78 -5.29
CA SER A 3 46.00 2.83 -5.40
C SER A 3 44.99 2.59 -6.55
N SER A 4 45.43 1.99 -7.67
CA SER A 4 44.55 1.69 -8.82
C SER A 4 43.53 0.59 -8.47
N HIS A 5 43.96 -0.44 -7.74
CA HIS A 5 43.05 -1.49 -7.25
C HIS A 5 42.01 -0.95 -6.25
N SER A 6 42.39 -0.03 -5.37
CA SER A 6 41.44 0.65 -4.47
C SER A 6 40.41 1.46 -5.23
N SER A 7 40.82 2.22 -6.25
CA SER A 7 39.92 3.01 -7.10
C SER A 7 38.92 2.14 -7.87
N PHE A 8 39.36 1.00 -8.40
CA PHE A 8 38.48 0.06 -9.10
C PHE A 8 37.46 -0.58 -8.16
N LEU A 9 37.87 -0.95 -6.94
CA LEU A 9 36.97 -1.52 -5.93
C LEU A 9 35.90 -0.49 -5.50
N ILE A 10 36.29 0.77 -5.30
CA ILE A 10 35.35 1.86 -4.99
C ILE A 10 34.35 2.04 -6.14
N LEU A 11 34.81 2.07 -7.39
CA LEU A 11 33.93 2.18 -8.55
C LEU A 11 32.95 1.00 -8.62
N PHE A 12 33.41 -0.22 -8.37
CA PHE A 12 32.56 -1.40 -8.34
C PHE A 12 31.48 -1.32 -7.26
N HIS A 13 31.85 -0.91 -6.04
CA HIS A 13 30.89 -0.71 -4.95
C HIS A 13 29.90 0.41 -5.26
N LEU A 14 30.35 1.50 -5.89
CA LEU A 14 29.50 2.61 -6.31
C LEU A 14 28.46 2.15 -7.35
N ILE A 15 28.88 1.40 -8.37
CA ILE A 15 27.96 0.86 -9.39
C ILE A 15 26.93 -0.08 -8.75
N LYS A 16 27.38 -0.95 -7.83
CA LYS A 16 26.48 -1.86 -7.10
C LYS A 16 25.43 -1.09 -6.31
N GLU A 17 25.85 -0.03 -5.63
CA GLU A 17 24.98 0.81 -4.81
C GLU A 17 23.99 1.62 -5.68
N CYS A 18 24.44 2.22 -6.77
CA CYS A 18 23.58 2.92 -7.73
C CYS A 18 22.50 1.98 -8.29
N ARG A 19 22.87 0.76 -8.70
CA ARG A 19 21.89 -0.24 -9.19
C ARG A 19 20.85 -0.60 -8.13
N ARG A 20 21.26 -0.73 -6.87
CA ARG A 20 20.36 -0.97 -5.74
C ARG A 20 19.38 0.19 -5.57
N GLN A 21 19.88 1.41 -5.52
CA GLN A 21 19.07 2.60 -5.30
C GLN A 21 18.04 2.81 -6.41
N VAL A 22 18.42 2.62 -7.68
CA VAL A 22 17.47 2.73 -8.80
C VAL A 22 16.30 1.76 -8.64
N SER A 23 16.58 0.48 -8.35
CA SER A 23 15.52 -0.52 -8.13
C SER A 23 14.64 -0.15 -6.93
N ASN A 24 15.24 0.32 -5.84
CA ASN A 24 14.51 0.70 -4.63
C ASN A 24 13.63 1.94 -4.85
N ILE A 25 14.13 2.94 -5.58
CA ILE A 25 13.38 4.15 -5.95
C ILE A 25 12.19 3.77 -6.83
N GLU A 26 12.37 2.86 -7.81
CA GLU A 26 11.25 2.40 -8.65
C GLU A 26 10.14 1.78 -7.80
N GLN A 27 10.47 0.93 -6.82
CA GLN A 27 9.44 0.31 -5.96
C GLN A 27 8.79 1.27 -4.98
N SER A 28 9.59 2.14 -4.37
CA SER A 28 9.11 3.20 -3.49
C SER A 28 8.15 4.12 -4.24
N PHE A 29 8.48 4.51 -5.47
CA PHE A 29 7.64 5.34 -6.31
C PHE A 29 6.35 4.65 -6.74
N LEU A 30 6.41 3.37 -7.13
CA LEU A 30 5.23 2.58 -7.47
C LEU A 30 4.27 2.43 -6.27
N PHE A 31 4.83 2.23 -5.07
CA PHE A 31 4.03 2.19 -3.84
C PHE A 31 3.39 3.55 -3.56
N LEU A 32 4.16 4.65 -3.63
CA LEU A 32 3.68 6.01 -3.40
C LEU A 32 2.52 6.35 -4.36
N MET A 33 2.69 6.11 -5.66
CA MET A 33 1.63 6.33 -6.64
C MET A 33 0.41 5.45 -6.35
N GLY A 34 0.60 4.14 -6.15
CA GLY A 34 -0.50 3.22 -5.92
C GLY A 34 -1.32 3.54 -4.66
N ALA A 35 -0.64 3.89 -3.57
CA ALA A 35 -1.28 4.27 -2.31
C ALA A 35 -2.13 5.54 -2.48
N ASN A 36 -1.59 6.58 -3.13
CA ASN A 36 -2.36 7.78 -3.44
C ASN A 36 -3.55 7.49 -4.37
N MET A 37 -3.36 6.65 -5.39
CA MET A 37 -4.45 6.24 -6.28
C MET A 37 -5.58 5.56 -5.50
N SER A 38 -5.28 4.70 -4.52
CA SER A 38 -6.32 4.06 -3.70
C SER A 38 -7.17 5.08 -2.92
N LEU A 39 -6.55 6.14 -2.38
CA LEU A 39 -7.28 7.22 -1.69
C LEU A 39 -8.19 7.99 -2.65
N TYR A 40 -7.68 8.34 -3.85
CA TYR A 40 -8.49 9.03 -4.85
C TYR A 40 -9.67 8.17 -5.32
N PHE A 41 -9.45 6.86 -5.53
CA PHE A 41 -10.53 5.96 -5.92
C PHE A 41 -11.62 5.85 -4.84
N ILE A 42 -11.27 5.81 -3.56
CA ILE A 42 -12.25 5.84 -2.47
C ILE A 42 -13.12 7.10 -2.54
N GLN A 43 -12.51 8.27 -2.76
CA GLN A 43 -13.24 9.53 -2.85
C GLN A 43 -14.10 9.64 -4.12
N ILE A 44 -13.59 9.17 -5.26
CA ILE A 44 -14.35 9.12 -6.52
C ILE A 44 -15.57 8.22 -6.38
N LEU A 45 -15.40 7.02 -5.81
CA LEU A 45 -16.52 6.12 -5.55
C LEU A 45 -17.49 6.72 -4.53
N GLY A 46 -16.98 7.43 -3.53
CA GLY A 46 -17.76 8.26 -2.61
C GLY A 46 -18.71 9.20 -3.33
N GLY A 47 -18.19 9.97 -4.29
CA GLY A 47 -18.99 10.90 -5.09
C GLY A 47 -19.98 10.23 -6.03
N ILE A 48 -19.58 9.13 -6.70
CA ILE A 48 -20.44 8.43 -7.69
C ILE A 48 -21.65 7.79 -7.01
N PHE A 49 -21.44 7.12 -5.88
CA PHE A 49 -22.50 6.40 -5.17
C PHE A 49 -23.21 7.23 -4.12
N VAL A 50 -22.81 8.50 -3.94
CA VAL A 50 -23.33 9.40 -2.90
C VAL A 50 -23.18 8.76 -1.51
N PHE A 51 -22.02 8.13 -1.29
CA PHE A 51 -21.72 7.58 0.02
C PHE A 51 -21.57 8.71 1.04
N PRO A 52 -21.79 8.42 2.35
CA PRO A 52 -21.39 9.32 3.41
C PRO A 52 -19.90 9.65 3.25
N PRO A 53 -19.46 10.85 3.65
CA PRO A 53 -18.08 11.29 3.44
C PRO A 53 -17.10 10.24 3.99
N MET A 54 -16.37 9.58 3.09
CA MET A 54 -15.52 8.43 3.44
C MET A 54 -14.19 8.88 4.05
N VAL A 55 -13.61 9.96 3.54
CA VAL A 55 -12.37 10.55 4.06
C VAL A 55 -12.54 12.05 4.18
N ASN A 56 -12.31 12.58 5.38
CA ASN A 56 -12.29 14.01 5.64
C ASN A 56 -11.04 14.67 5.01
N GLY A 57 -11.08 15.96 4.68
CA GLY A 57 -9.94 16.68 4.08
C GLY A 57 -8.67 16.60 4.93
N LEU A 58 -8.81 16.73 6.25
CA LEU A 58 -7.68 16.60 7.17
C LEU A 58 -7.09 15.18 7.19
N GLN A 59 -7.95 14.17 7.16
CA GLN A 59 -7.53 12.77 7.10
C GLN A 59 -6.83 12.44 5.78
N ALA A 60 -7.32 13.00 4.66
CA ALA A 60 -6.67 12.84 3.36
C ALA A 60 -5.26 13.47 3.37
N LEU A 61 -5.12 14.70 3.90
CA LEU A 61 -3.83 15.36 4.05
C LEU A 61 -2.88 14.57 4.96
N TRP A 62 -3.38 14.05 6.09
CA TRP A 62 -2.62 13.20 7.01
C TRP A 62 -2.04 11.97 6.31
N MET A 63 -2.86 11.29 5.50
CA MET A 63 -2.41 10.11 4.75
C MET A 63 -1.37 10.47 3.67
N MET A 64 -1.64 11.53 2.90
CA MET A 64 -0.77 11.93 1.77
C MET A 64 0.56 12.51 2.22
N LEU A 65 0.58 13.28 3.31
CA LEU A 65 1.77 14.02 3.77
C LEU A 65 2.61 13.25 4.78
N VAL A 66 1.99 12.40 5.61
CA VAL A 66 2.69 11.73 6.72
C VAL A 66 2.81 10.23 6.46
N ILE A 67 1.68 9.52 6.34
CA ILE A 67 1.68 8.05 6.36
C ILE A 67 2.29 7.47 5.08
N ILE A 68 1.79 7.85 3.90
CA ILE A 68 2.25 7.26 2.63
C ILE A 68 3.73 7.58 2.35
N PRO A 69 4.23 8.83 2.54
CA PRO A 69 5.64 9.14 2.34
C PRO A 69 6.56 8.35 3.28
N LEU A 70 6.14 8.12 4.53
CA LEU A 70 6.95 7.37 5.50
C LEU A 70 7.19 5.92 5.05
N PHE A 71 6.16 5.24 4.54
CA PHE A 71 6.31 3.92 3.92
C PHE A 71 7.21 3.96 2.68
N SER A 72 7.05 4.98 1.83
CA SER A 72 7.84 5.14 0.62
C SER A 72 9.34 5.27 0.93
N VAL A 73 9.71 6.13 1.89
CA VAL A 73 11.09 6.31 2.33
C VAL A 73 11.66 5.04 2.98
N ALA A 74 10.84 4.30 3.73
CA ALA A 74 11.25 3.02 4.32
C ALA A 74 11.64 1.99 3.25
N LEU A 75 10.89 1.95 2.14
CA LEU A 75 11.15 1.04 1.00
C LEU A 75 12.44 1.40 0.25
N MET A 76 12.85 2.67 0.21
CA MET A 76 14.12 3.08 -0.39
C MET A 76 15.33 2.42 0.30
N SER A 77 15.19 2.04 1.57
CA SER A 77 16.27 1.45 2.36
C SER A 77 16.41 -0.08 2.23
N ASN A 78 15.74 -0.71 1.26
CA ASN A 78 15.84 -2.16 1.03
C ASN A 78 17.28 -2.63 0.73
N ALA A 79 17.64 -3.80 1.26
CA ALA A 79 18.96 -4.39 1.08
C ALA A 79 19.24 -4.77 -0.39
N ALA A 80 20.51 -4.72 -0.79
CA ALA A 80 20.93 -5.06 -2.15
C ALA A 80 20.68 -6.54 -2.46
N HIS A 81 20.20 -6.82 -3.67
CA HIS A 81 20.18 -8.20 -4.15
C HIS A 81 21.63 -8.74 -4.30
N PRO A 82 21.96 -9.94 -3.75
CA PRO A 82 23.34 -10.44 -3.73
C PRO A 82 23.95 -10.62 -5.13
N GLN A 83 23.13 -10.98 -6.13
CA GLN A 83 23.55 -11.14 -7.53
C GLN A 83 23.28 -9.91 -8.43
N ILE A 84 23.07 -8.71 -7.87
CA ILE A 84 22.70 -7.52 -8.67
C ILE A 84 23.74 -7.14 -9.75
N MET A 85 25.00 -7.52 -9.53
CA MET A 85 26.09 -7.28 -10.48
C MET A 85 26.13 -8.32 -11.61
N ASN A 86 25.60 -9.53 -11.38
CA ASN A 86 25.57 -10.61 -12.37
C ASN A 86 24.36 -10.50 -13.32
N LEU A 87 23.38 -9.68 -12.96
CA LEU A 87 22.24 -9.39 -13.81
C LEU A 87 22.68 -8.45 -14.93
N ILE A 88 22.37 -8.85 -16.16
CA ILE A 88 22.57 -8.01 -17.32
C ILE A 88 21.56 -6.87 -17.18
N THR A 89 22.06 -5.63 -17.15
CA THR A 89 21.22 -4.44 -17.22
C THR A 89 20.48 -4.50 -18.54
N LEU A 90 19.15 -4.67 -18.48
CA LEU A 90 18.33 -4.64 -19.69
C LEU A 90 18.47 -3.27 -20.34
N LYS A 91 19.26 -3.19 -21.42
CA LYS A 91 19.53 -1.96 -22.19
C LYS A 91 18.29 -1.47 -22.96
N HIS A 92 17.11 -2.05 -22.73
CA HIS A 92 15.89 -1.86 -23.53
C HIS A 92 14.67 -1.52 -22.66
N ALA A 93 14.81 -0.63 -21.67
CA ALA A 93 13.65 -0.06 -20.97
C ALA A 93 12.66 0.65 -21.92
N SER A 94 13.10 1.12 -23.10
CA SER A 94 12.25 1.83 -24.07
C SER A 94 11.38 0.92 -24.96
N LYS A 95 11.58 -0.41 -24.94
CA LYS A 95 10.78 -1.37 -25.72
C LYS A 95 10.02 -2.33 -24.80
N ARG A 96 9.43 -1.82 -23.71
CA ARG A 96 8.38 -2.58 -23.02
C ARG A 96 7.23 -2.75 -23.99
N THR A 97 6.82 -3.99 -24.22
CA THR A 97 5.64 -4.24 -25.05
C THR A 97 4.40 -3.70 -24.32
N LEU A 98 3.40 -3.22 -25.06
CA LEU A 98 2.13 -2.77 -24.48
C LEU A 98 1.53 -3.82 -23.52
N LYS A 99 1.67 -5.11 -23.87
CA LYS A 99 1.22 -6.24 -23.04
C LYS A 99 1.92 -6.30 -21.67
N GLU A 100 3.19 -5.93 -21.59
CA GLU A 100 3.93 -5.89 -20.32
C GLU A 100 3.51 -4.68 -19.47
N VAL A 101 3.29 -3.53 -20.09
CA VAL A 101 2.79 -2.33 -19.39
C VAL A 101 1.39 -2.59 -18.83
N ILE A 102 0.48 -3.16 -19.63
CA ILE A 102 -0.86 -3.53 -19.18
C ILE A 102 -0.78 -4.55 -18.04
N ALA A 103 0.09 -5.55 -18.12
CA ALA A 103 0.24 -6.53 -17.05
C ALA A 103 0.72 -5.89 -15.72
N ILE A 104 1.66 -4.93 -15.79
CA ILE A 104 2.13 -4.17 -14.62
C ILE A 104 1.00 -3.29 -14.08
N LEU A 105 0.25 -2.61 -14.96
CA LEU A 105 -0.87 -1.76 -14.56
C LEU A 105 -1.96 -2.57 -13.85
N MET A 106 -2.32 -3.74 -14.39
CA MET A 106 -3.29 -4.65 -13.78
C MET A 106 -2.80 -5.17 -12.42
N GLU A 107 -1.51 -5.44 -12.27
CA GLU A 107 -0.93 -5.82 -10.98
C GLU A 107 -1.09 -4.71 -9.92
N ILE A 108 -0.81 -3.46 -10.30
CA ILE A 108 -0.99 -2.29 -9.43
C ILE A 108 -2.47 -2.12 -9.10
N LEU A 109 -3.34 -2.22 -10.10
CA LEU A 109 -4.79 -2.09 -9.93
C LEU A 109 -5.33 -3.13 -8.95
N VAL A 110 -4.94 -4.40 -9.09
CA VAL A 110 -5.36 -5.47 -8.17
C VAL A 110 -4.86 -5.21 -6.74
N ARG A 111 -3.63 -4.72 -6.55
CA ARG A 111 -3.10 -4.46 -5.20
C ARG A 111 -3.86 -3.35 -4.47
N PHE A 112 -4.17 -2.26 -5.19
CA PHE A 112 -4.65 -1.01 -4.57
C PHE A 112 -6.16 -0.79 -4.68
N VAL A 113 -6.85 -1.45 -5.62
CA VAL A 113 -8.32 -1.33 -5.80
C VAL A 113 -9.08 -2.41 -5.03
N VAL A 114 -8.55 -3.62 -4.90
CA VAL A 114 -9.18 -4.71 -4.13
C VAL A 114 -9.52 -4.37 -2.67
N PRO A 115 -8.74 -3.58 -1.90
CA PRO A 115 -9.15 -3.23 -0.53
C PRO A 115 -10.35 -2.29 -0.46
N ILE A 116 -10.68 -1.57 -1.54
CA ILE A 116 -11.63 -0.44 -1.51
C ILE A 116 -13.05 -0.87 -1.13
N PRO A 117 -13.64 -1.95 -1.69
CA PRO A 117 -14.95 -2.42 -1.26
C PRO A 117 -15.01 -2.74 0.24
N LEU A 118 -13.93 -3.32 0.80
CA LEU A 118 -13.89 -3.62 2.23
C LEU A 118 -13.78 -2.33 3.07
N CYS A 119 -13.02 -1.33 2.62
CA CYS A 119 -12.98 -0.02 3.26
C CYS A 119 -14.39 0.58 3.41
N ILE A 120 -15.18 0.53 2.34
CA ILE A 120 -16.57 1.04 2.32
C ILE A 120 -17.44 0.24 3.30
N VAL A 121 -17.37 -1.09 3.25
CA VAL A 121 -18.11 -1.96 4.17
C VAL A 121 -17.75 -1.67 5.63
N ILE A 122 -16.46 -1.51 5.94
CA ILE A 122 -15.96 -1.18 7.28
C ILE A 122 -16.53 0.15 7.76
N ASN A 123 -16.48 1.19 6.92
CA ASN A 123 -17.01 2.50 7.25
C ASN A 123 -18.52 2.45 7.55
N VAL A 124 -19.31 1.84 6.69
CA VAL A 124 -20.76 1.78 6.89
C VAL A 124 -21.13 0.92 8.10
N TRP A 125 -20.46 -0.21 8.28
CA TRP A 125 -20.74 -1.10 9.40
C TRP A 125 -20.46 -0.43 10.75
N THR A 126 -19.34 0.28 10.85
CA THR A 126 -18.95 0.98 12.08
C THR A 126 -19.92 2.10 12.44
N VAL A 127 -20.43 2.82 11.44
CA VAL A 127 -21.50 3.82 11.63
C VAL A 127 -22.78 3.16 12.15
N LEU A 128 -23.23 2.07 11.53
CA LEU A 128 -24.45 1.35 11.93
C LEU A 128 -24.34 0.71 13.31
N ALA A 129 -23.13 0.35 13.72
CA ALA A 129 -22.86 -0.24 15.02
C ALA A 129 -22.85 0.78 16.16
N MET A 130 -22.97 2.09 15.86
CA MET A 130 -23.05 3.12 16.89
C MET A 130 -24.42 3.13 17.59
N PRO A 131 -24.46 3.19 18.94
CA PRO A 131 -25.70 3.13 19.71
C PRO A 131 -26.77 4.13 19.26
N GLY A 132 -26.41 5.41 19.05
CA GLY A 132 -27.35 6.47 18.66
C GLY A 132 -28.00 6.26 17.29
N ILE A 133 -27.26 5.71 16.33
CA ILE A 133 -27.78 5.38 14.99
C ILE A 133 -28.58 4.08 15.01
N LYS A 134 -28.11 3.09 15.76
CA LYS A 134 -28.80 1.81 15.93
C LYS A 134 -30.19 2.01 16.55
N SER A 135 -30.35 2.92 17.50
CA SER A 135 -31.68 3.24 18.08
C SER A 135 -32.66 3.86 17.07
N GLN A 136 -32.16 4.49 16.02
CA GLN A 136 -32.97 5.15 14.99
C GLN A 136 -33.35 4.22 13.83
N ASN A 137 -32.93 2.94 13.86
CA ASN A 137 -33.23 1.91 12.86
C ASN A 137 -32.92 2.33 11.40
N VAL A 138 -31.82 3.06 11.19
CA VAL A 138 -31.37 3.42 9.84
C VAL A 138 -30.88 2.17 9.10
N GLY A 139 -31.41 1.93 7.90
CA GLY A 139 -31.02 0.78 7.08
C GLY A 139 -29.68 0.98 6.37
N ILE A 140 -29.00 -0.13 6.03
CA ILE A 140 -27.75 -0.13 5.23
C ILE A 140 -27.92 0.66 3.92
N LEU A 141 -29.01 0.42 3.19
CA LEU A 141 -29.24 1.07 1.89
C LEU A 141 -29.48 2.58 2.02
N GLN A 142 -30.10 3.02 3.11
CA GLN A 142 -30.32 4.44 3.37
C GLN A 142 -29.00 5.18 3.60
N LEU A 143 -28.06 4.55 4.31
CA LEU A 143 -26.71 5.06 4.48
C LEU A 143 -25.90 4.99 3.19
N TRP A 144 -26.01 3.90 2.41
CA TRP A 144 -25.23 3.73 1.17
C TRP A 144 -25.61 4.73 0.08
N PHE A 145 -26.89 5.09 -0.04
CA PHE A 145 -27.39 5.97 -1.11
C PHE A 145 -27.71 7.39 -0.64
N GLY A 146 -27.22 7.80 0.54
CA GLY A 146 -27.44 9.15 1.06
C GLY A 146 -28.91 9.50 1.31
N GLN A 147 -29.75 8.49 1.58
CA GLN A 147 -31.18 8.65 1.88
C GLN A 147 -31.45 8.67 3.39
N THR A 148 -30.46 9.08 4.19
CA THR A 148 -30.62 9.21 5.64
C THR A 148 -31.61 10.33 5.98
N PRO A 149 -32.59 10.09 6.88
CA PRO A 149 -33.54 11.14 7.28
C PRO A 149 -32.81 12.38 7.79
N GLN A 150 -33.27 13.58 7.42
CA GLN A 150 -32.61 14.85 7.76
C GLN A 150 -32.47 15.05 9.29
N SER A 151 -33.42 14.52 10.07
CA SER A 151 -33.38 14.54 11.54
C SER A 151 -32.17 13.78 12.11
N VAL A 152 -31.79 12.68 11.46
CA VAL A 152 -30.63 11.86 11.84
C VAL A 152 -29.35 12.50 11.33
N TYR A 153 -29.34 12.96 10.09
CA TYR A 153 -28.15 13.53 9.45
C TYR A 153 -27.62 14.77 10.19
N ASN A 154 -28.53 15.63 10.68
CA ASN A 154 -28.17 16.83 11.45
C ASN A 154 -27.86 16.55 12.93
N SER A 155 -27.97 15.30 13.38
CA SER A 155 -27.71 14.97 14.78
C SER A 155 -26.20 14.94 15.06
N PRO A 156 -25.76 15.43 16.23
CA PRO A 156 -24.34 15.40 16.58
C PRO A 156 -23.83 13.97 16.81
N GLU A 157 -24.74 13.03 17.09
CA GLU A 157 -24.45 11.60 17.19
C GLU A 157 -24.05 11.00 15.83
N TYR A 158 -24.69 11.44 14.75
CA TYR A 158 -24.35 11.03 13.39
C TYR A 158 -22.98 11.55 12.96
N GLU A 159 -22.65 12.79 13.28
CA GLU A 159 -21.32 13.36 13.00
C GLU A 159 -20.21 12.57 13.71
N LEU A 160 -20.43 12.21 14.98
CA LEU A 160 -19.50 11.37 15.72
C LEU A 160 -19.41 9.96 15.12
N ALA A 161 -20.55 9.34 14.78
CA ALA A 161 -20.57 8.02 14.16
C ALA A 161 -19.80 8.00 12.83
N MET A 162 -19.96 9.05 12.01
CA MET A 162 -19.20 9.26 10.78
C MET A 162 -17.70 9.34 11.06
N LEU A 163 -17.29 10.18 12.01
CA LEU A 163 -15.88 10.32 12.38
C LEU A 163 -15.25 8.99 12.78
N TYR A 164 -15.97 8.17 13.56
CA TYR A 164 -15.51 6.85 13.93
C TYR A 164 -15.37 5.94 12.72
N GLY A 165 -16.35 5.91 11.83
CA GLY A 165 -16.28 5.06 10.64
C GLY A 165 -15.14 5.43 9.70
N GLN A 166 -14.88 6.72 9.52
CA GLN A 166 -13.74 7.21 8.75
C GLN A 166 -12.41 6.77 9.37
N ASN A 167 -12.27 6.92 10.69
CA ASN A 167 -11.06 6.55 11.42
C ASN A 167 -10.79 5.04 11.40
N PHE A 168 -11.81 4.20 11.56
CA PHE A 168 -11.68 2.74 11.44
C PHE A 168 -11.31 2.32 10.02
N MET A 169 -11.91 2.93 9.01
CA MET A 169 -11.57 2.70 7.61
C MET A 169 -10.10 3.08 7.30
N LEU A 170 -9.65 4.24 7.79
CA LEU A 170 -8.26 4.67 7.62
C LEU A 170 -7.29 3.72 8.33
N PHE A 171 -7.62 3.29 9.55
CA PHE A 171 -6.82 2.31 10.27
C PHE A 171 -6.70 0.99 9.49
N TYR A 172 -7.80 0.50 8.92
CA TYR A 172 -7.80 -0.66 8.02
C TYR A 172 -6.88 -0.45 6.81
N LEU A 173 -6.99 0.71 6.16
CA LEU A 173 -6.22 1.04 4.96
C LEU A 173 -4.71 1.10 5.25
N ILE A 174 -4.31 1.59 6.43
CA ILE A 174 -2.91 1.57 6.89
C ILE A 174 -2.43 0.14 7.15
N VAL A 175 -3.25 -0.70 7.80
CA VAL A 175 -2.92 -2.12 7.98
C VAL A 175 -2.73 -2.80 6.62
N HIS A 176 -3.61 -2.53 5.66
CA HIS A 176 -3.46 -3.03 4.30
C HIS A 176 -2.18 -2.52 3.61
N PHE A 177 -1.81 -1.26 3.80
CA PHE A 177 -0.53 -0.72 3.33
C PHE A 177 0.68 -1.38 3.98
N CYS A 178 0.63 -1.75 5.26
CA CYS A 178 1.67 -2.57 5.89
C CYS A 178 1.84 -3.88 5.11
N PHE A 179 0.77 -4.63 4.86
CA PHE A 179 0.84 -5.89 4.11
C PHE A 179 1.38 -5.67 2.68
N ILE A 180 0.82 -4.70 1.94
CA ILE A 180 1.29 -4.37 0.59
C ILE A 180 2.78 -4.02 0.57
N SER A 181 3.26 -3.23 1.53
CA SER A 181 4.65 -2.78 1.58
C SER A 181 5.63 -3.94 1.69
N VAL A 182 5.27 -5.03 2.40
CA VAL A 182 6.06 -6.28 2.41
C VAL A 182 6.13 -6.88 0.99
N GLY A 183 5.03 -6.82 0.25
CA GLY A 183 4.94 -7.19 -1.17
C GLY A 183 5.97 -6.51 -2.07
N PHE A 184 6.36 -5.28 -1.73
CA PHE A 184 7.33 -4.43 -2.43
C PHE A 184 8.78 -4.58 -1.91
N LEU A 185 9.02 -5.40 -0.88
CA LEU A 185 10.38 -5.61 -0.32
C LEU A 185 11.31 -6.35 -1.29
N SER A 186 10.75 -7.01 -2.31
CA SER A 186 11.52 -7.64 -3.38
C SER A 186 10.73 -7.63 -4.68
N ASP A 187 11.38 -7.43 -5.82
CA ASP A 187 10.66 -7.33 -7.10
C ASP A 187 10.45 -8.67 -7.80
N LEU A 188 11.35 -9.60 -7.49
CA LEU A 188 11.48 -10.86 -8.22
C LEU A 188 11.36 -12.07 -7.31
N HIS A 189 11.66 -11.95 -6.02
CA HIS A 189 11.65 -13.07 -5.06
C HIS A 189 10.30 -13.28 -4.40
N SER A 190 10.05 -14.49 -3.93
CA SER A 190 8.76 -14.84 -3.32
C SER A 190 8.76 -14.26 -1.92
N LEU A 191 7.61 -13.81 -1.43
CA LEU A 191 7.47 -13.44 -0.03
C LEU A 191 7.88 -14.58 0.92
N VAL A 192 7.74 -15.84 0.48
CA VAL A 192 8.14 -17.03 1.24
C VAL A 192 9.67 -17.15 1.36
N THR A 193 10.41 -16.69 0.36
CA THR A 193 11.88 -16.80 0.32
C THR A 193 12.59 -15.59 0.93
N VAL A 194 11.87 -14.48 1.11
CA VAL A 194 12.43 -13.22 1.55
C VAL A 194 12.19 -13.06 3.04
N LYS A 195 13.27 -12.92 3.80
CA LYS A 195 13.19 -12.67 5.25
C LYS A 195 12.63 -11.27 5.47
N LEU A 196 11.46 -11.15 6.13
CA LEU A 196 10.89 -9.84 6.51
C LEU A 196 11.88 -8.96 7.28
N TRP A 197 12.72 -9.59 8.10
CA TRP A 197 13.75 -8.96 8.93
C TRP A 197 14.91 -8.33 8.13
N SER A 198 14.94 -8.49 6.80
CA SER A 198 15.99 -7.92 5.97
C SER A 198 15.94 -6.40 5.88
N ASN A 199 14.78 -5.77 6.11
CA ASN A 199 14.66 -4.32 6.20
C ASN A 199 14.08 -3.91 7.56
N LEU A 200 14.99 -3.70 8.51
CA LEU A 200 14.64 -3.22 9.86
C LEU A 200 13.92 -1.88 9.84
N LYS A 201 14.20 -1.00 8.85
CA LYS A 201 13.54 0.30 8.77
C LYS A 201 12.07 0.15 8.40
N LEU A 202 11.75 -0.70 7.43
CA LEU A 202 10.36 -1.00 7.10
C LEU A 202 9.64 -1.66 8.27
N LEU A 203 10.30 -2.62 8.93
CA LEU A 203 9.75 -3.29 10.12
C LEU A 203 9.49 -2.30 11.27
N SER A 204 10.30 -1.24 11.41
CA SER A 204 10.09 -0.17 12.38
C SER A 204 8.98 0.81 11.97
N VAL A 205 8.80 1.07 10.67
CA VAL A 205 7.80 2.03 10.16
C VAL A 205 6.38 1.49 10.25
N MET A 206 6.17 0.17 10.12
CA MET A 206 4.85 -0.46 10.28
C MET A 206 4.20 -0.19 11.65
N PRO A 207 4.84 -0.50 12.80
CA PRO A 207 4.26 -0.18 14.10
C PRO A 207 4.19 1.33 14.35
N LEU A 208 5.17 2.11 13.84
CA LEU A 208 5.18 3.56 13.99
C LEU A 208 3.97 4.21 13.31
N THR A 209 3.64 3.82 12.08
CA THR A 209 2.47 4.37 11.35
C THR A 209 1.15 3.97 12.00
N LEU A 210 1.06 2.76 12.56
CA LEU A 210 -0.11 2.33 13.34
C LEU A 210 -0.24 3.13 14.64
N MET A 211 0.85 3.36 15.36
CA MET A 211 0.86 4.20 16.56
C MET A 211 0.44 5.64 16.24
N LEU A 212 1.01 6.22 15.17
CA LEU A 212 0.66 7.55 14.69
C LEU A 212 -0.82 7.64 14.33
N GLN A 213 -1.39 6.60 13.68
CA GLN A 213 -2.81 6.56 13.40
C GLN A 213 -3.66 6.53 14.68
N VAL A 214 -3.30 5.70 15.67
CA VAL A 214 -4.02 5.66 16.95
C VAL A 214 -3.96 7.02 17.66
N LEU A 215 -2.80 7.69 17.66
CA LEU A 215 -2.67 9.03 18.22
C LEU A 215 -3.55 10.04 17.48
N PHE A 216 -3.59 9.96 16.14
CA PHE A 216 -4.44 10.81 15.31
C PHE A 216 -5.92 10.60 15.60
N THR A 217 -6.38 9.34 15.70
CA THR A 217 -7.79 9.04 16.01
C THR A 217 -8.17 9.50 17.41
N VAL A 218 -7.33 9.26 18.41
CA VAL A 218 -7.55 9.73 19.79
C VAL A 218 -7.61 11.25 19.84
N ALA A 219 -6.72 11.96 19.15
CA ALA A 219 -6.74 13.42 19.10
C ALA A 219 -8.01 13.96 18.44
N GLN A 220 -8.40 13.41 17.28
CA GLN A 220 -9.64 13.78 16.58
C GLN A 220 -10.87 13.58 17.48
N ILE A 221 -10.96 12.41 18.11
CA ILE A 221 -12.06 12.07 19.01
C ILE A 221 -12.05 12.97 20.24
N ALA A 222 -10.88 13.28 20.83
CA ALA A 222 -10.78 14.15 22.01
C ALA A 222 -11.29 15.57 21.72
N ILE A 223 -10.96 16.12 20.56
CA ILE A 223 -11.44 17.44 20.11
C ILE A 223 -12.97 17.42 19.96
N GLN A 224 -13.52 16.40 19.29
CA GLN A 224 -14.97 16.27 19.07
C GLN A 224 -15.73 16.00 20.39
N ARG A 225 -15.14 15.22 21.32
CA ARG A 225 -15.71 14.89 22.63
C ARG A 225 -15.81 16.09 23.56
N GLY A 226 -14.93 17.09 23.44
CA GLY A 226 -15.04 18.33 24.20
C GLY A 226 -16.41 19.01 24.04
N SER A 227 -17.08 18.74 22.90
CA SER A 227 -18.42 19.23 22.57
C SER A 227 -19.57 18.35 23.11
N MET A 228 -19.32 17.08 23.44
CA MET A 228 -20.35 16.05 23.69
C MET A 228 -20.06 15.28 24.99
N ARG A 229 -20.69 15.70 26.10
CA ARG A 229 -20.61 15.00 27.41
C ARG A 229 -21.75 13.97 27.52
N GLY A 230 -21.42 12.67 27.63
CA GLY A 230 -22.32 11.65 28.21
C GLY A 230 -22.91 10.56 27.30
N ALA A 231 -22.62 10.52 26.00
CA ALA A 231 -23.07 9.41 25.15
C ALA A 231 -22.20 8.15 25.31
N ASP A 232 -22.76 6.95 25.16
CA ASP A 232 -21.98 5.71 25.06
C ASP A 232 -21.14 5.73 23.78
N ILE A 233 -19.80 5.78 23.93
CA ILE A 233 -18.91 6.24 22.86
C ILE A 233 -18.38 5.12 21.95
N TRP A 234 -18.53 3.84 22.32
CA TRP A 234 -17.89 2.75 21.60
C TRP A 234 -18.86 2.03 20.65
N PRO A 235 -18.50 1.85 19.37
CA PRO A 235 -19.32 1.07 18.47
C PRO A 235 -19.33 -0.39 18.94
N ALA A 236 -20.53 -0.97 19.04
CA ALA A 236 -20.73 -2.35 19.46
C ALA A 236 -20.41 -3.30 18.30
N LEU A 237 -19.11 -3.44 18.00
CA LEU A 237 -18.64 -4.25 16.87
C LEU A 237 -18.62 -5.74 17.25
N PRO A 238 -19.21 -6.60 16.40
CA PRO A 238 -19.19 -8.04 16.61
C PRO A 238 -17.81 -8.64 16.35
N PHE A 239 -17.49 -9.77 17.00
CA PHE A 239 -16.13 -10.36 16.94
C PHE A 239 -15.65 -10.69 15.51
N TYR A 240 -16.55 -11.09 14.61
CA TYR A 240 -16.20 -11.41 13.22
C TYR A 240 -15.68 -10.21 12.43
N PHE A 241 -16.06 -8.98 12.82
CA PHE A 241 -15.56 -7.76 12.21
C PHE A 241 -14.03 -7.67 12.35
N TYR A 242 -13.50 -7.96 13.54
CA TYR A 242 -12.06 -7.94 13.81
C TYR A 242 -11.33 -9.06 13.06
N ILE A 243 -11.96 -10.22 12.89
CA ILE A 243 -11.39 -11.33 12.11
C ILE A 243 -11.24 -10.91 10.65
N ILE A 244 -12.31 -10.37 10.03
CA ILE A 244 -12.30 -9.90 8.64
C ILE A 244 -11.26 -8.79 8.47
N PHE A 245 -11.21 -7.85 9.41
CA PHE A 245 -10.29 -6.72 9.43
C PHE A 245 -8.82 -7.16 9.33
N VAL A 246 -8.42 -8.21 10.05
CA VAL A 246 -7.03 -8.70 10.06
C VAL A 246 -6.76 -9.70 8.93
N LEU A 247 -7.71 -10.59 8.66
CA LEU A 247 -7.52 -11.71 7.72
C LEU A 247 -7.51 -11.24 6.26
N PHE A 248 -8.39 -10.30 5.89
CA PHE A 248 -8.55 -9.91 4.50
C PHE A 248 -7.31 -9.24 3.87
N PRO A 249 -6.60 -8.32 4.56
CA PRO A 249 -5.33 -7.79 4.07
C PRO A 249 -4.27 -8.88 3.82
N ALA A 250 -4.21 -9.91 4.67
CA ALA A 250 -3.29 -11.03 4.51
C ALA A 250 -3.67 -11.89 3.29
N LEU A 251 -4.95 -12.17 3.09
CA LEU A 251 -5.45 -12.90 1.92
C LEU A 251 -5.17 -12.14 0.62
N ASN A 252 -5.27 -10.81 0.64
CA ASN A 252 -4.96 -9.96 -0.52
C ASN A 252 -3.51 -10.06 -0.98
N LEU A 253 -2.58 -10.57 -0.17
CA LEU A 253 -1.20 -10.81 -0.61
C LEU A 253 -1.03 -12.04 -1.51
N ILE A 254 -2.01 -12.93 -1.53
CA ILE A 254 -1.95 -14.14 -2.36
C ILE A 254 -1.97 -13.77 -3.85
N PHE A 255 -2.83 -12.83 -4.25
CA PHE A 255 -2.97 -12.43 -5.67
C PHE A 255 -1.68 -11.80 -6.24
N PRO A 256 -1.06 -10.79 -5.59
CA PRO A 256 0.23 -10.25 -6.00
C PRO A 256 1.32 -11.31 -6.10
N GLU A 257 1.37 -12.26 -5.18
CA GLU A 257 2.38 -13.33 -5.19
C GLU A 257 2.21 -14.26 -6.41
N ILE A 258 0.98 -14.57 -6.81
CA ILE A 258 0.70 -15.33 -8.04
C ILE A 258 1.19 -14.57 -9.28
N VAL A 259 0.94 -13.27 -9.37
CA VAL A 259 1.40 -12.42 -10.48
C VAL A 259 2.93 -12.35 -10.51
N LYS A 260 3.55 -12.17 -9.33
CA LYS A 260 5.00 -12.12 -9.16
C LYS A 260 5.69 -13.42 -9.60
N ARG A 261 5.08 -14.58 -9.36
CA ARG A 261 5.57 -15.88 -9.87
C ARG A 261 5.64 -15.91 -11.39
N LYS A 262 4.61 -15.40 -12.09
CA LYS A 262 4.62 -15.29 -13.56
C LYS A 262 5.69 -14.31 -14.04
N LYS A 263 5.83 -13.16 -13.36
CA LYS A 263 6.86 -12.15 -13.65
C LYS A 263 8.28 -12.73 -13.52
N ARG A 264 8.55 -13.51 -12.48
CA ARG A 264 9.85 -14.19 -12.28
C ARG A 264 10.21 -15.11 -13.45
N LYS A 265 9.28 -15.97 -13.89
CA LYS A 265 9.52 -16.88 -15.01
C LYS A 265 9.93 -16.11 -16.27
N ARG A 266 9.21 -15.03 -16.59
CA ARG A 266 9.53 -14.16 -17.75
C ARG A 266 10.89 -13.49 -17.59
N PHE A 267 11.19 -12.98 -16.39
CA PHE A 267 12.47 -12.33 -16.11
C PHE A 267 13.66 -13.28 -16.29
N VAL A 268 13.57 -14.52 -15.81
CA VAL A 268 14.62 -15.53 -15.97
C VAL A 268 14.87 -15.83 -17.45
N VAL A 269 13.81 -16.04 -18.23
CA VAL A 269 13.92 -16.29 -19.68
C VAL A 269 14.55 -15.09 -20.40
N ALA A 270 14.16 -13.87 -20.05
CA ALA A 270 14.74 -12.66 -20.63
C ALA A 270 16.24 -12.54 -20.31
N GLN A 271 16.65 -12.79 -19.06
CA GLN A 271 18.06 -12.79 -18.66
C GLN A 271 18.88 -13.86 -19.37
N MET A 272 18.31 -15.06 -19.57
CA MET A 272 18.96 -16.12 -20.36
C MET A 272 19.18 -15.69 -21.81
N LYS A 273 18.17 -15.09 -22.44
CA LYS A 273 18.25 -14.58 -23.82
C LYS A 273 19.32 -13.50 -23.97
N GLU A 274 19.35 -12.53 -23.06
CA GLU A 274 20.38 -11.47 -23.08
C GLU A 274 21.79 -12.02 -22.86
N LYS A 275 21.93 -13.03 -21.98
CA LYS A 275 23.23 -13.68 -21.76
C LYS A 275 23.72 -14.39 -23.01
N LEU A 276 22.83 -15.08 -23.73
CA LEU A 276 23.17 -15.71 -25.01
C LEU A 276 23.57 -14.67 -26.07
N LEU A 277 22.81 -13.58 -26.21
CA LEU A 277 23.13 -12.50 -27.16
C LEU A 277 24.47 -11.81 -26.85
N PHE A 278 24.79 -11.64 -25.57
CA PHE A 278 26.07 -11.10 -25.15
C PHE A 278 27.22 -12.03 -25.53
N GLN A 279 27.09 -13.33 -25.23
CA GLN A 279 28.11 -14.33 -25.57
C GLN A 279 28.32 -14.50 -27.07
N THR A 280 27.25 -14.50 -27.89
CA THR A 280 27.38 -14.62 -29.34
C THR A 280 28.05 -13.39 -29.96
N ARG A 281 27.74 -12.19 -29.47
CA ARG A 281 28.43 -10.97 -29.91
C ARG A 281 29.91 -11.00 -29.54
N LEU A 282 30.27 -11.37 -28.32
CA LEU A 282 31.68 -11.50 -27.95
C LEU A 282 32.42 -12.54 -28.79
N GLY A 283 31.78 -13.67 -29.12
CA GLY A 283 32.36 -14.69 -30.00
C GLY A 283 32.55 -14.24 -31.45
N MET A 284 31.68 -13.35 -31.96
CA MET A 284 31.79 -12.81 -33.33
C MET A 284 32.83 -11.71 -33.48
N TRP A 285 33.17 -10.99 -32.40
CA TRP A 285 34.06 -9.83 -32.42
C TRP A 285 35.41 -10.07 -31.73
N SER A 286 35.70 -11.30 -31.29
CA SER A 286 37.03 -11.65 -30.79
C SER A 286 38.01 -11.68 -31.97
N PRO A 287 39.11 -10.90 -31.95
CA PRO A 287 40.20 -11.08 -32.89
C PRO A 287 40.70 -12.52 -32.76
N LYS A 288 40.90 -13.21 -33.88
CA LYS A 288 41.69 -14.45 -33.91
C LYS A 288 43.17 -14.11 -33.88
#